data_AF-A0A8T3X6B3-F1
#
_entry.id   AF-A0A8T3X6B3-F1
#
_cell.length_a   1.000
_cell.length_b   1.000
_cell.length_c   1.000
_cell.angle_alpha   90.00
_cell.angle_beta   90.00
_cell.angle_gamma   90.00
#
_symmetry.space_group_name_H-M   'P 1'
#
loop_
_entity.id
_entity.type
_entity.pdbx_description
1 polymer ?
#
loop_
_entity_poly.entity_id
_entity_poly.type
_entity_poly.pdbx_seq_one_letter_code
_entity_poly.pdbx_strand_id
1 'polypeptide(L)' 'KKWAKDAKYGMRWPGTEGIFSAVKGIFGEETRSKNIDNMVHEVKRKFWAYDRMRQYAEV' A
#
# COMPACT_ATOMS: atom_id res chain seq x y z
N LYS A 1 25.65 9.33 8.57
CA LYS A 1 25.32 8.20 7.66
C LYS A 1 25.33 6.81 8.34
N LYS A 2 26.20 6.54 9.33
CA LYS A 2 26.27 5.23 10.03
C LYS A 2 24.96 4.84 10.73
N TRP A 3 24.39 5.77 11.50
CA TRP A 3 23.09 5.60 12.17
C TRP A 3 21.94 5.15 11.26
N ALA A 4 21.80 5.71 10.06
CA ALA A 4 20.70 5.37 9.16
C ALA A 4 20.80 3.93 8.60
N LYS A 5 22.03 3.41 8.42
CA LYS A 5 22.27 2.01 8.06
C LYS A 5 22.00 1.08 9.24
N ASP A 6 22.49 1.45 10.43
CA ASP A 6 22.34 0.65 11.65
C ASP A 6 20.86 0.57 12.09
N ALA A 7 20.13 1.67 11.99
CA ALA A 7 18.70 1.76 12.30
C ALA A 7 17.79 1.25 11.16
N LYS A 8 18.37 0.81 10.02
CA LYS A 8 17.63 0.43 8.81
C LYS A 8 16.56 1.44 8.40
N TYR A 9 16.84 2.72 8.60
CA TYR A 9 15.85 3.80 8.47
C TYR A 9 15.22 3.85 7.06
N GLY A 10 15.97 3.45 6.04
CA GLY A 10 15.50 3.33 4.65
C GLY A 10 14.70 2.07 4.31
N MET A 11 14.57 1.08 5.21
CA MET A 11 13.78 -0.14 4.99
C MET A 11 12.32 0.00 5.46
N ARG A 12 12.02 1.05 6.23
CA ARG A 12 10.65 1.39 6.65
C ARG A 12 9.79 1.89 5.49
N TRP A 13 10.40 2.65 4.59
CA TRP A 13 9.71 3.33 3.48
C TRP A 13 9.31 2.40 2.32
N PRO A 14 10.15 1.43 1.87
CA PRO A 14 9.79 0.51 0.79
C PRO A 14 8.69 -0.48 1.20
N GLY A 15 8.73 -0.95 2.45
CA GLY A 15 7.82 -1.99 2.94
C GLY A 15 6.44 -1.49 3.37
N THR A 16 6.31 -0.19 3.68
CA THR A 16 5.03 0.38 4.13
C THR A 16 4.62 1.53 3.22
N GLU A 17 5.39 2.62 3.19
CA GLU A 17 4.98 3.87 2.53
C GLU A 17 4.93 3.77 1.00
N GLY A 18 5.83 2.99 0.41
CA GLY A 18 5.82 2.68 -1.02
C GLY A 18 4.57 1.91 -1.44
N ILE A 19 4.12 0.95 -0.62
CA ILE A 19 2.89 0.18 -0.90
C ILE A 19 1.68 1.09 -0.83
N PHE A 20 1.56 1.91 0.23
CA PHE A 20 0.45 2.86 0.34
C PHE A 20 0.44 3.85 -0.83
N SER A 21 1.60 4.42 -1.19
CA SER A 21 1.71 5.35 -2.32
C SER A 21 1.31 4.69 -3.64
N ALA A 22 1.77 3.46 -3.90
CA ALA A 22 1.42 2.71 -5.11
C ALA A 22 -0.08 2.38 -5.18
N VAL A 23 -0.68 1.90 -4.08
CA VAL A 23 -2.13 1.62 -4.01
C VAL A 23 -2.94 2.88 -4.28
N LYS A 24 -2.54 4.01 -3.69
CA LYS A 24 -3.19 5.31 -3.91
C LYS A 24 -3.04 5.80 -5.35
N GLY A 25 -1.87 5.62 -5.95
CA GLY A 25 -1.62 5.99 -7.35
C GLY A 25 -2.43 5.16 -8.35
N ILE A 26 -2.63 3.86 -8.08
CA ILE A 26 -3.37 2.95 -8.98
C ILE A 26 -4.89 3.09 -8.80
N PHE A 27 -5.35 3.14 -7.55
CA PHE A 27 -6.79 3.01 -7.22
C PHE A 27 -7.42 4.30 -6.66
N GLY A 28 -6.66 5.39 -6.53
CA GLY A 28 -7.09 6.62 -5.88
C GLY A 28 -7.17 6.50 -4.34
N GLU A 29 -7.16 7.65 -3.67
CA GLU A 29 -7.22 7.75 -2.20
C GLU A 29 -8.65 7.66 -1.65
N GLU A 30 -9.65 7.85 -2.51
CA GLU A 30 -11.04 7.99 -2.13
C GLU A 30 -11.83 6.67 -2.18
N THR A 31 -12.90 6.61 -1.39
CA THR A 31 -13.90 5.53 -1.40
C THR A 31 -15.23 6.11 -1.87
N ARG A 32 -16.06 5.29 -2.53
CA ARG A 32 -17.37 5.75 -3.01
C ARG A 32 -18.47 5.61 -1.97
N SER A 33 -18.36 4.63 -1.06
CA SER A 33 -19.37 4.44 -0.03
C SER A 33 -19.40 5.58 0.99
N LYS A 34 -20.59 5.82 1.54
CA LYS A 34 -20.83 6.74 2.67
C LYS A 34 -20.93 6.00 4.02
N ASN A 35 -20.94 4.67 4.00
CA ASN A 35 -20.97 3.84 5.20
C ASN A 35 -19.53 3.36 5.53
N ILE A 36 -19.12 3.51 6.78
CA ILE A 36 -17.74 3.25 7.24
C ILE A 36 -17.32 1.80 6.97
N ASP A 37 -18.18 0.82 7.23
CA ASP A 37 -17.84 -0.60 7.03
C ASP A 37 -17.57 -0.90 5.55
N ASN A 38 -18.39 -0.31 4.68
CA ASN A 38 -18.21 -0.43 3.24
C ASN A 38 -16.96 0.30 2.74
N MET A 39 -16.62 1.48 3.30
CA MET A 39 -15.36 2.16 3.00
C MET A 39 -14.17 1.27 3.37
N VAL A 40 -14.20 0.62 4.54
CA VAL A 40 -13.15 -0.31 4.97
C VAL A 40 -13.06 -1.51 4.02
N HIS A 41 -14.20 -2.07 3.59
CA HIS A 41 -14.22 -3.16 2.61
C HIS A 41 -13.71 -2.76 1.23
N GLU A 42 -13.96 -1.52 0.78
CA GLU A 42 -13.39 -0.98 -0.46
C GLU A 42 -11.87 -0.90 -0.36
N VAL A 43 -11.35 -0.30 0.72
CA VAL A 43 -9.90 -0.17 0.93
C VAL A 43 -9.24 -1.54 1.01
N LYS A 44 -9.80 -2.49 1.77
CA LYS A 44 -9.29 -3.89 1.83
C LYS A 44 -9.18 -4.52 0.45
N ARG A 45 -10.17 -4.33 -0.42
CA ARG A 45 -10.16 -4.84 -1.80
C ARG A 45 -9.08 -4.20 -2.66
N LYS A 46 -8.81 -2.90 -2.51
CA LYS A 46 -7.70 -2.21 -3.21
C LYS A 46 -6.34 -2.84 -2.87
N PHE A 47 -6.09 -3.10 -1.59
CA PHE A 47 -4.84 -3.75 -1.15
C PHE A 47 -4.73 -5.20 -1.64
N TRP A 48 -5.82 -5.95 -1.59
CA TRP A 48 -5.85 -7.33 -2.11
C TRP A 48 -5.56 -7.37 -3.62
N ALA A 49 -6.17 -6.46 -4.40
CA ALA A 49 -5.92 -6.35 -5.83
C ALA A 49 -4.46 -5.98 -6.13
N TYR A 50 -3.89 -5.03 -5.39
CA TYR A 50 -2.47 -4.67 -5.51
C TYR A 50 -1.54 -5.86 -5.27
N ASP A 51 -1.78 -6.63 -4.22
CA ASP A 51 -0.94 -7.79 -3.92
C ASP A 51 -1.05 -8.85 -5.02
N ARG A 52 -2.26 -9.07 -5.54
CA ARG A 52 -2.49 -9.98 -6.67
C ARG A 52 -1.78 -9.53 -7.94
N MET A 53 -1.76 -8.22 -8.22
CA MET A 53 -1.03 -7.64 -9.35
C MET A 53 0.48 -7.81 -9.21
N ARG A 54 1.04 -7.58 -8.01
CA ARG A 54 2.46 -7.83 -7.76
C ARG A 54 2.84 -9.28 -7.98
N GLN A 55 2.08 -10.21 -7.40
CA GLN A 55 2.32 -11.64 -7.58
C GLN A 55 2.31 -12.06 -9.06
N TYR A 56 1.43 -11.46 -9.87
CA TYR A 56 1.39 -11.72 -11.30
C TYR A 56 2.62 -11.17 -12.04
N ALA A 57 3.13 -10.00 -11.65
CA ALA A 57 4.28 -9.36 -12.29
C ALA A 57 5.65 -9.94 -11.87
N GLU A 58 5.70 -10.72 -10.79
CA GLU A 58 6.91 -11.43 -10.32
C GLU A 58 7.12 -12.79 -11.04
N VAL A 59 6.19 -13.20 -11.91
CA VAL A 59 6.30 -14.36 -12.81
C VAL A 59 7.05 -13.99 -14.08
#